data_AF-A0A9P8BD36-F1
#
_entry.id   AF-A0A9P8BD36-F1
#
_cell.length_a   1.000
_cell.length_b   1.000
_cell.length_c   1.000
_cell.angle_alpha   90.00
_cell.angle_beta   90.00
_cell.angle_gamma   90.00
#
_symmetry.space_group_name_H-M   'P 1'
#
loop_
_entity.id
_entity.type
_entity.pdbx_description
1 polymer ?
#
loop_
_entity_poly.entity_id
_entity_poly.type
_entity_poly.pdbx_seq_one_letter_code
_entity_poly.pdbx_strand_id
1 'polypeptide(L)'
;MESFISSLLTVASELQPAISVLKAIWAEYCKVGTNKAKLGDLLDRCKRVIGAIDQQLGRRPPLDIRKSIQELLRHLQWIEQLMRNLVELGFMKALLRRDVIAGQIMEAHQKLTDCLAIFQITAADDLREYRENLNRARIADQEALCTQLTILESNDSEVLRRSDIVNNQLEAMMAIQSSLLIKVDQSLEERILQAGLISLQRTTGKKLPSKLPEWTITTYDVDIDPEGKLGEGGFGVVRKGRWNYISVAVKKMASDTNSRMLLEEVNVWSRLQHPHVLPFLGASIAASPPFIVSQYMPNGDIRQYLAKNPNANRVQLVRKIYRLHKLAA
;
A
#
# COMPACT_ATOMS: atom_id res chain seq x y z
N MET A 1 0.31 -28.35 1.56
CA MET A 1 1.55 -27.64 1.93
C MET A 1 2.59 -28.60 2.50
N GLU A 2 2.23 -29.38 3.52
CA GLU A 2 3.16 -30.33 4.15
C GLU A 2 3.70 -31.40 3.18
N SER A 3 2.87 -31.92 2.27
CA SER A 3 3.30 -32.84 1.21
C SER A 3 4.37 -32.25 0.30
N PHE A 4 4.21 -30.99 -0.11
CA PHE A 4 5.16 -30.26 -0.96
C PHE A 4 6.48 -29.95 -0.23
N ILE A 5 6.39 -29.54 1.04
CA ILE A 5 7.58 -29.28 1.86
C ILE A 5 8.36 -30.57 2.09
N SER A 6 7.67 -31.69 2.35
CA SER A 6 8.28 -33.01 2.48
C SER A 6 9.03 -33.43 1.21
N SER A 7 8.48 -33.13 0.03
CA SER A 7 9.14 -33.43 -1.26
C SER A 7 10.35 -32.55 -1.59
N LEU A 8 10.51 -31.39 -0.95
CA LEU A 8 11.65 -30.47 -1.16
C LEU A 8 12.81 -30.70 -0.18
N LEU A 9 12.55 -31.37 0.95
CA LEU A 9 13.56 -31.62 2.00
C LEU A 9 14.65 -32.62 1.58
N THR A 10 14.51 -33.24 0.40
CA THR A 10 15.37 -34.31 -0.10
C THR A 10 16.50 -33.85 -1.03
N VAL A 11 16.51 -32.59 -1.52
CA VAL A 11 17.35 -32.24 -2.70
C VAL A 11 18.39 -31.11 -2.47
N ALA A 12 18.08 -30.01 -1.76
CA ALA A 12 19.08 -28.94 -1.53
C ALA A 12 18.96 -28.22 -0.16
N SER A 13 20.02 -28.30 0.66
CA SER A 13 20.13 -27.54 1.92
C SER A 13 20.11 -26.02 1.71
N GLU A 14 20.49 -25.56 0.51
CA GLU A 14 20.63 -24.15 0.14
C GLU A 14 19.28 -23.43 -0.01
N LEU A 15 18.19 -24.16 -0.28
CA LEU A 15 16.84 -23.61 -0.41
C LEU A 15 16.04 -23.56 0.89
N GLN A 16 16.60 -24.05 2.01
CA GLN A 16 15.93 -24.03 3.31
C GLN A 16 15.44 -22.64 3.74
N PRO A 17 16.20 -21.54 3.53
CA PRO A 17 15.71 -20.20 3.82
C PRO A 17 14.52 -19.78 2.93
N ALA A 18 14.43 -20.27 1.70
CA ALA A 18 13.30 -19.95 0.80
C ALA A 18 12.04 -20.71 1.24
N ILE A 19 12.20 -21.96 1.68
CA ILE A 19 11.12 -22.78 2.23
C ILE A 19 10.58 -22.18 3.54
N SER A 20 11.43 -21.63 4.40
CA SER A 20 10.98 -20.98 5.64
C SER A 20 10.16 -19.72 5.36
N VAL A 21 10.58 -18.89 4.39
CA VAL A 21 9.80 -17.73 3.95
C VAL A 21 8.48 -18.18 3.31
N LEU A 22 8.47 -19.23 2.49
CA LEU A 22 7.22 -19.76 1.90
C LEU A 22 6.20 -20.22 2.97
N LYS A 23 6.67 -20.83 4.06
CA LYS A 23 5.82 -21.18 5.22
C LYS A 23 5.23 -19.93 5.86
N ALA A 24 6.01 -18.86 6.01
CA ALA A 24 5.53 -17.59 6.53
C ALA A 24 4.47 -16.96 5.59
N ILE A 25 4.71 -16.94 4.27
CA ILE A 25 3.73 -16.48 3.28
C ILE A 25 2.41 -17.24 3.42
N TRP A 26 2.44 -18.57 3.61
CA TRP A 26 1.23 -19.35 3.82
C TRP A 26 0.50 -19.02 5.11
N ALA A 27 1.24 -18.86 6.22
CA ALA A 27 0.64 -18.50 7.50
C ALA A 27 -0.11 -17.16 7.41
N GLU A 28 0.43 -16.19 6.67
CA GLU A 28 -0.23 -14.92 6.42
C GLU A 28 -1.40 -15.06 5.44
N TYR A 29 -1.23 -15.80 4.33
CA TYR A 29 -2.30 -16.09 3.37
C TYR A 29 -3.56 -16.68 4.03
N CYS A 30 -3.40 -17.58 5.00
CA CYS A 30 -4.52 -18.17 5.74
C CYS A 30 -5.39 -17.12 6.47
N LYS A 31 -4.80 -15.98 6.84
CA LYS A 31 -5.48 -14.89 7.55
C LYS A 31 -6.09 -13.85 6.61
N VAL A 32 -5.70 -13.83 5.33
CA VAL A 32 -6.17 -12.82 4.39
C VAL A 32 -7.67 -12.95 4.12
N GLY A 33 -8.39 -11.83 4.27
CA GLY A 33 -9.84 -11.75 4.03
C GLY A 33 -10.26 -11.32 2.62
N THR A 34 -9.38 -10.71 1.82
CA THR A 34 -9.71 -10.15 0.48
C THR A 34 -8.72 -10.60 -0.60
N ASN A 35 -9.12 -10.62 -1.87
CA ASN A 35 -8.28 -11.06 -3.00
C ASN A 35 -7.72 -12.49 -2.84
N LYS A 36 -8.47 -13.35 -2.12
CA LYS A 36 -7.99 -14.66 -1.68
C LYS A 36 -7.62 -15.56 -2.84
N ALA A 37 -8.40 -15.52 -3.93
CA ALA A 37 -8.13 -16.37 -5.08
C ALA A 37 -6.85 -15.93 -5.81
N LYS A 38 -6.65 -14.62 -6.03
CA LYS A 38 -5.43 -14.08 -6.66
C LYS A 38 -4.18 -14.36 -5.83
N LEU A 39 -4.26 -14.19 -4.52
CA LEU A 39 -3.16 -14.47 -3.60
C LEU A 39 -2.86 -15.98 -3.49
N GLY A 40 -3.89 -16.81 -3.62
CA GLY A 40 -3.74 -18.26 -3.74
C GLY A 40 -2.94 -18.66 -4.97
N ASP A 41 -3.24 -18.10 -6.14
CA ASP A 41 -2.44 -18.34 -7.36
C ASP A 41 -0.99 -17.86 -7.20
N LEU A 42 -0.78 -16.69 -6.60
CA LEU A 42 0.57 -16.20 -6.31
C LEU A 42 1.36 -17.17 -5.41
N LEU A 43 0.70 -17.72 -4.39
CA LEU A 43 1.30 -18.69 -3.47
C LEU A 43 1.61 -20.02 -4.15
N ASP A 44 0.72 -20.50 -5.02
CA ASP A 44 0.97 -21.70 -5.82
C ASP A 44 2.10 -21.46 -6.82
N ARG A 45 2.20 -20.26 -7.39
CA ARG A 45 3.33 -19.89 -8.24
C ARG A 45 4.65 -19.85 -7.47
N CYS A 46 4.67 -19.33 -6.24
CA CYS A 46 5.86 -19.39 -5.39
C CYS A 46 6.34 -20.85 -5.18
N LYS A 47 5.40 -21.79 -4.94
CA LYS A 47 5.72 -23.22 -4.83
C LYS A 47 6.33 -23.75 -6.14
N ARG A 48 5.69 -23.50 -7.28
CA ARG A 48 6.18 -23.94 -8.60
C ARG A 48 7.59 -23.42 -8.88
N VAL A 49 7.84 -22.14 -8.64
CA VAL A 49 9.15 -21.50 -8.84
C VAL A 49 10.22 -22.15 -7.97
N ILE A 50 9.96 -22.34 -6.66
CA ILE A 50 10.92 -22.99 -5.76
C ILE A 50 11.20 -24.43 -6.20
N GLY A 51 10.17 -25.19 -6.58
CA GLY A 51 10.33 -26.56 -7.08
C GLY A 51 11.09 -26.64 -8.40
N ALA A 52 10.87 -25.70 -9.32
CA ALA A 52 11.61 -25.64 -10.58
C ALA A 52 13.09 -25.29 -10.37
N ILE A 53 13.39 -24.38 -9.42
CA ILE A 53 14.76 -24.04 -9.03
C ILE A 53 15.46 -25.23 -8.38
N ASP A 54 14.79 -25.93 -7.47
CA ASP A 54 15.32 -27.15 -6.81
C ASP A 54 15.72 -28.22 -7.83
N GLN A 55 14.85 -28.49 -8.82
CA GLN A 55 15.16 -29.42 -9.91
C GLN A 55 16.35 -28.97 -10.78
N GLN A 56 16.46 -27.66 -11.06
CA GLN A 56 17.59 -27.13 -11.82
C GLN A 56 18.90 -27.21 -11.03
N LEU A 57 18.90 -26.92 -9.73
CA LEU A 57 20.10 -27.04 -8.89
C LEU A 57 20.64 -28.47 -8.88
N GLY A 58 19.75 -29.48 -8.88
CA GLY A 58 20.14 -30.89 -8.99
C GLY A 58 20.70 -31.31 -10.36
N ARG A 59 20.39 -30.58 -11.44
CA ARG A 59 20.83 -30.91 -12.82
C ARG A 59 22.00 -30.06 -13.29
N ARG A 60 21.90 -28.74 -13.16
CA ARG A 60 22.85 -27.75 -13.67
C ARG A 60 22.85 -26.50 -12.77
N PRO A 61 23.74 -26.44 -11.77
CA PRO A 61 23.82 -25.26 -10.91
C PRO A 61 24.28 -24.02 -11.71
N PRO A 62 23.71 -22.82 -11.44
CA PRO A 62 24.19 -21.57 -12.02
C PRO A 62 25.61 -21.23 -11.54
N LEU A 63 26.35 -20.40 -12.31
CA LEU A 63 27.73 -20.01 -11.97
C LEU A 63 27.85 -19.34 -10.58
N ASP A 64 26.81 -18.66 -10.12
CA ASP A 64 26.83 -17.82 -8.91
C ASP A 64 25.60 -18.11 -8.01
N ILE A 65 25.40 -19.39 -7.68
CA ILE A 65 24.23 -19.93 -6.92
C ILE A 65 23.82 -19.06 -5.73
N ARG A 66 24.80 -18.63 -4.91
CA ARG A 66 24.54 -17.83 -3.71
C ARG A 66 23.83 -16.51 -4.02
N LYS A 67 24.22 -15.81 -5.09
CA LYS A 67 23.57 -14.55 -5.48
C LYS A 67 22.17 -14.81 -6.00
N SER A 68 21.99 -15.84 -6.83
CA SER A 68 20.67 -16.20 -7.37
C SER A 68 19.67 -16.58 -6.28
N ILE A 69 20.13 -17.34 -5.26
CA ILE A 69 19.30 -17.68 -4.10
C ILE A 69 19.00 -16.44 -3.25
N GLN A 70 19.96 -15.54 -3.04
CA GLN A 70 19.73 -14.29 -2.32
C GLN A 70 18.67 -13.40 -3.01
N GLU A 71 18.68 -13.32 -4.34
CA GLU A 71 17.70 -12.55 -5.08
C GLU A 71 16.30 -13.18 -4.98
N LEU A 72 16.19 -14.51 -5.08
CA LEU A 72 14.95 -15.24 -4.79
C LEU A 72 14.42 -14.93 -3.40
N LEU A 73 15.28 -14.98 -2.37
CA LEU A 73 14.90 -14.68 -0.99
C LEU A 73 14.37 -13.27 -0.84
N ARG A 74 15.04 -12.27 -1.45
CA ARG A 74 14.58 -10.88 -1.43
C ARG A 74 13.17 -10.74 -2.02
N HIS A 75 12.91 -11.43 -3.13
CA HIS A 75 11.59 -11.40 -3.76
C HIS A 75 10.51 -12.12 -2.93
N LEU A 76 10.82 -13.29 -2.36
CA LEU A 76 9.89 -14.01 -1.48
C LEU A 76 9.59 -13.22 -0.19
N GLN A 77 10.59 -12.59 0.42
CA GLN A 77 10.41 -11.73 1.59
C GLN A 77 9.54 -10.51 1.28
N TRP A 78 9.69 -9.94 0.09
CA TRP A 78 8.82 -8.85 -0.35
C TRP A 78 7.36 -9.31 -0.52
N ILE A 79 7.13 -10.51 -1.07
CA ILE A 79 5.78 -11.12 -1.17
C ILE A 79 5.20 -11.40 0.22
N GLU A 80 6.03 -11.88 1.14
CA GLU A 80 5.64 -12.13 2.53
C GLU A 80 5.19 -10.84 3.22
N GLN A 81 5.95 -9.75 3.07
CA GLN A 81 5.56 -8.44 3.56
C GLN A 81 4.28 -7.92 2.90
N LEU A 82 4.10 -8.17 1.58
CA LEU A 82 2.85 -7.83 0.88
C LEU A 82 1.66 -8.56 1.53
N MET A 83 1.76 -9.87 1.80
CA MET A 83 0.70 -10.63 2.46
C MET A 83 0.38 -10.08 3.84
N ARG A 84 1.41 -9.81 4.68
CA ARG A 84 1.22 -9.19 6.01
C ARG A 84 0.44 -7.88 5.93
N ASN A 85 0.85 -7.00 5.02
CA ASN A 85 0.17 -5.73 4.83
C ASN A 85 -1.30 -5.94 4.44
N LEU A 86 -1.60 -6.91 3.56
CA LEU A 86 -2.97 -7.22 3.15
C LEU A 86 -3.82 -7.84 4.26
N VAL A 87 -3.23 -8.57 5.22
CA VAL A 87 -3.93 -9.07 6.42
C VAL A 87 -4.36 -7.90 7.32
N GLU A 88 -3.51 -6.87 7.44
CA GLU A 88 -3.81 -5.67 8.22
C GLU A 88 -4.81 -4.74 7.53
N LEU A 89 -4.98 -4.86 6.21
CA LEU A 89 -6.00 -4.12 5.47
C LEU A 89 -7.37 -4.75 5.70
N GLY A 90 -8.24 -4.02 6.37
CA GLY A 90 -9.64 -4.39 6.37
C GLY A 90 -10.31 -4.18 5.00
N PHE A 91 -11.53 -4.72 4.87
CA PHE A 91 -12.27 -4.82 3.62
C PHE A 91 -12.37 -3.51 2.85
N MET A 92 -12.71 -2.41 3.52
CA MET A 92 -12.96 -1.13 2.83
C MET A 92 -11.67 -0.52 2.29
N LYS A 93 -10.59 -0.60 3.08
CA LYS A 93 -9.28 -0.10 2.63
C LYS A 93 -8.75 -0.93 1.47
N ALA A 94 -8.98 -2.25 1.47
CA ALA A 94 -8.65 -3.10 0.34
C ALA A 94 -9.47 -2.74 -0.92
N LEU A 95 -10.77 -2.49 -0.79
CA LEU A 95 -11.65 -2.15 -1.91
C LEU A 95 -11.31 -0.79 -2.55
N LEU A 96 -11.03 0.21 -1.72
CA LEU A 96 -10.62 1.56 -2.17
C LEU A 96 -9.25 1.55 -2.85
N ARG A 97 -8.36 0.63 -2.46
CA ARG A 97 -7.01 0.47 -3.02
C ARG A 97 -6.89 -0.67 -4.03
N ARG A 98 -7.98 -1.09 -4.64
CA ARG A 98 -8.02 -2.24 -5.55
C ARG A 98 -6.96 -2.21 -6.66
N ASP A 99 -6.72 -1.05 -7.27
CA ASP A 99 -5.73 -0.94 -8.36
C ASP A 99 -4.29 -1.04 -7.83
N VAL A 100 -4.03 -0.43 -6.67
CA VAL A 100 -2.71 -0.48 -6.03
C VAL A 100 -2.37 -1.92 -5.65
N ILE A 101 -3.32 -2.62 -5.04
CA ILE A 101 -3.17 -4.03 -4.64
C ILE A 101 -3.00 -4.90 -5.88
N ALA A 102 -3.82 -4.71 -6.92
CA ALA A 102 -3.69 -5.44 -8.17
C ALA A 102 -2.30 -5.23 -8.81
N GLY A 103 -1.81 -3.99 -8.83
CA GLY A 103 -0.46 -3.64 -9.30
C GLY A 103 0.64 -4.32 -8.49
N GLN A 104 0.52 -4.38 -7.16
CA GLN A 104 1.49 -5.08 -6.29
C GLN A 104 1.48 -6.60 -6.51
N ILE A 105 0.32 -7.21 -6.69
CA ILE A 105 0.20 -8.64 -7.02
C ILE A 105 0.84 -8.91 -8.39
N MET A 106 0.58 -8.06 -9.40
CA MET A 106 1.23 -8.16 -10.70
C MET A 106 2.76 -8.01 -10.59
N GLU A 107 3.24 -7.06 -9.79
CA GLU A 107 4.67 -6.88 -9.53
C GLU A 107 5.28 -8.12 -8.87
N ALA A 108 4.57 -8.77 -7.94
CA ALA A 108 5.00 -10.03 -7.32
C ALA A 108 5.24 -11.12 -8.38
N HIS A 109 4.29 -11.28 -9.29
CA HIS A 109 4.38 -12.24 -10.39
C HIS A 109 5.51 -11.91 -11.37
N GLN A 110 5.76 -10.62 -11.64
CA GLN A 110 6.88 -10.21 -12.47
C GLN A 110 8.22 -10.56 -11.80
N LYS A 111 8.39 -10.25 -10.52
CA LYS A 111 9.60 -10.59 -9.75
C LYS A 111 9.89 -12.10 -9.76
N LEU A 112 8.85 -12.94 -9.64
CA LEU A 112 9.00 -14.40 -9.75
C LEU A 112 9.44 -14.84 -11.16
N THR A 113 8.97 -14.15 -12.20
CA THR A 113 9.40 -14.40 -13.58
C THR A 113 10.86 -14.03 -13.77
N ASP A 114 11.28 -12.89 -13.22
CA ASP A 114 12.67 -12.43 -13.24
C ASP A 114 13.60 -13.42 -12.53
N CYS A 115 13.15 -14.02 -11.40
CA CYS A 115 13.86 -15.12 -10.74
C CYS A 115 14.08 -16.31 -11.69
N LEU A 116 13.03 -16.81 -12.35
CA LEU A 116 13.13 -17.97 -13.23
C LEU A 116 14.14 -17.75 -14.37
N ALA A 117 14.20 -16.52 -14.89
CA ALA A 117 15.17 -16.15 -15.93
C ALA A 117 16.63 -16.25 -15.43
N ILE A 118 16.90 -15.89 -14.17
CA ILE A 118 18.25 -16.04 -13.56
C ILE A 118 18.69 -17.51 -13.53
N PHE A 119 17.76 -18.44 -13.33
CA PHE A 119 18.02 -19.89 -13.31
C PHE A 119 17.94 -20.54 -14.70
N GLN A 120 17.80 -19.75 -15.78
CA GLN A 120 17.66 -20.23 -17.16
C GLN A 120 16.47 -21.20 -17.34
N ILE A 121 15.40 -21.02 -16.55
CA ILE A 121 14.18 -21.82 -16.65
C ILE A 121 13.25 -21.17 -17.68
N THR A 122 12.88 -21.91 -18.72
CA THR A 122 11.97 -21.44 -19.76
C THR A 122 10.59 -21.14 -19.18
N ALA A 123 10.21 -19.87 -19.14
CA ALA A 123 8.94 -19.40 -18.55
C ALA A 123 7.69 -19.65 -19.41
N ALA A 124 7.83 -20.23 -20.61
CA ALA A 124 6.75 -20.34 -21.59
C ALA A 124 5.58 -21.23 -21.11
N ASP A 125 5.88 -22.35 -20.46
CA ASP A 125 4.86 -23.24 -19.90
C ASP A 125 4.21 -22.65 -18.63
N ASP A 126 5.00 -21.95 -17.77
CA ASP A 126 4.51 -21.24 -16.57
C ASP A 126 3.58 -20.07 -16.94
N LEU A 127 3.86 -19.37 -18.04
CA LEU A 127 3.09 -18.18 -18.49
C LEU A 127 1.67 -18.50 -18.95
N ARG A 128 1.45 -19.63 -19.61
CA ARG A 128 0.12 -20.03 -20.08
C ARG A 128 -0.76 -20.48 -18.92
N GLU A 129 -0.25 -21.35 -18.05
CA GLU A 129 -0.95 -21.81 -16.85
C GLU A 129 -1.25 -20.61 -15.91
N TYR A 130 -0.31 -19.68 -15.78
CA TYR A 130 -0.49 -18.42 -15.05
C TYR A 130 -1.66 -17.58 -15.57
N ARG A 131 -1.80 -17.39 -16.89
CA ARG A 131 -2.89 -16.59 -17.46
C ARG A 131 -4.26 -17.21 -17.22
N GLU A 132 -4.38 -18.52 -17.35
CA GLU A 132 -5.63 -19.24 -17.09
C GLU A 132 -6.00 -19.19 -15.59
N ASN A 133 -5.02 -19.34 -14.70
CA ASN A 133 -5.25 -19.25 -13.26
C ASN A 133 -5.65 -17.85 -12.81
N LEU A 134 -5.03 -16.80 -13.35
CA LEU A 134 -5.42 -15.41 -13.07
C LEU A 134 -6.87 -15.14 -13.46
N ASN A 135 -7.33 -15.66 -14.60
CA ASN A 135 -8.71 -15.49 -15.04
C ASN A 135 -9.68 -16.18 -14.09
N ARG A 136 -9.39 -17.42 -13.66
CA ARG A 136 -10.20 -18.14 -12.67
C ARG A 136 -10.23 -17.44 -11.32
N ALA A 137 -9.06 -16.99 -10.85
CA ALA A 137 -8.94 -16.26 -9.59
C ALA A 137 -9.72 -14.93 -9.62
N ARG A 138 -9.67 -14.21 -10.74
CA ARG A 138 -10.46 -12.99 -10.95
C ARG A 138 -11.96 -13.26 -10.85
N ILE A 139 -12.46 -14.34 -11.47
CA ILE A 139 -13.88 -14.70 -11.43
C ILE A 139 -14.31 -15.03 -9.99
N ALA A 140 -13.53 -15.86 -9.28
CA ALA A 140 -13.86 -16.24 -7.90
C ALA A 140 -13.87 -15.05 -6.93
N ASP A 141 -12.90 -14.14 -7.04
CA ASP A 141 -12.88 -12.91 -6.23
C ASP A 141 -14.09 -12.00 -6.58
N GLN A 142 -14.52 -11.97 -7.86
CA GLN A 142 -15.70 -11.23 -8.29
C GLN A 142 -17.00 -11.79 -7.68
N GLU A 143 -17.15 -13.11 -7.64
CA GLU A 143 -18.32 -13.76 -7.04
C GLU A 143 -18.42 -13.49 -5.53
N ALA A 144 -17.28 -13.50 -4.83
CA ALA A 144 -17.22 -13.15 -3.41
C ALA A 144 -17.67 -11.70 -3.17
N LEU A 145 -17.23 -10.77 -4.02
CA LEU A 145 -17.68 -9.38 -3.98
C LEU A 145 -19.19 -9.26 -4.30
N CYS A 146 -19.74 -10.08 -5.20
CA CYS A 146 -21.18 -10.08 -5.52
C CYS A 146 -22.01 -10.46 -4.29
N THR A 147 -21.59 -11.51 -3.57
CA THR A 147 -22.26 -11.91 -2.32
C THR A 147 -22.23 -10.77 -1.30
N GLN A 148 -21.12 -10.04 -1.23
CA GLN A 148 -21.01 -8.90 -0.32
C GLN A 148 -21.91 -7.73 -0.72
N LEU A 149 -22.09 -7.46 -2.01
CA LEU A 149 -23.01 -6.44 -2.50
C LEU A 149 -24.46 -6.76 -2.10
N THR A 150 -24.92 -7.99 -2.28
CA THR A 150 -26.27 -8.43 -1.88
C THR A 150 -26.52 -8.22 -0.39
N ILE A 151 -25.51 -8.45 0.45
CA ILE A 151 -25.59 -8.20 1.90
C ILE A 151 -25.72 -6.70 2.19
N LEU A 152 -24.93 -5.85 1.51
CA LEU A 152 -24.97 -4.39 1.71
C LEU A 152 -26.28 -3.78 1.23
N GLU A 153 -26.86 -4.29 0.13
CA GLU A 153 -28.15 -3.83 -0.39
C GLU A 153 -29.34 -4.25 0.49
N SER A 154 -29.20 -5.32 1.28
CA SER A 154 -30.28 -5.87 2.10
C SER A 154 -30.32 -5.35 3.55
N ASN A 155 -29.21 -4.83 4.09
CA ASN A 155 -29.17 -4.36 5.48
C ASN A 155 -28.17 -3.21 5.73
N ASP A 156 -28.70 -2.00 5.91
CA ASP A 156 -27.91 -0.80 6.24
C ASP A 156 -27.09 -0.94 7.54
N SER A 157 -27.53 -1.79 8.48
CA SER A 157 -26.85 -2.00 9.77
C SER A 157 -25.59 -2.88 9.66
N GLU A 158 -25.51 -3.74 8.65
CA GLU A 158 -24.35 -4.61 8.41
C GLU A 158 -23.19 -3.86 7.75
N VAL A 159 -23.47 -2.75 7.06
CA VAL A 159 -22.44 -1.84 6.54
C VAL A 159 -21.59 -1.28 7.69
N LEU A 160 -22.25 -0.92 8.80
CA LEU A 160 -21.61 -0.35 9.98
C LEU A 160 -20.83 -1.39 10.78
N ARG A 161 -21.30 -2.65 10.85
CA ARG A 161 -20.62 -3.71 11.62
C ARG A 161 -19.29 -4.14 11.02
N ARG A 162 -18.98 -3.74 9.78
CA ARG A 162 -17.66 -3.98 9.19
C ARG A 162 -16.64 -3.04 9.82
N SER A 163 -15.71 -3.63 10.58
CA SER A 163 -14.80 -3.00 11.56
C SER A 163 -14.00 -1.76 11.10
N ASP A 164 -13.86 -1.51 9.79
CA ASP A 164 -13.11 -0.34 9.28
C ASP A 164 -13.90 0.95 9.21
N ILE A 165 -15.24 0.89 9.14
CA ILE A 165 -16.07 2.09 8.93
C ILE A 165 -16.54 2.70 10.26
N VAL A 166 -16.58 1.89 11.33
CA VAL A 166 -17.06 2.31 12.66
C VAL A 166 -16.25 3.48 13.22
N ASN A 167 -14.94 3.49 12.99
CA ASN A 167 -14.05 4.44 13.66
C ASN A 167 -14.13 5.86 13.10
N ASN A 168 -14.48 6.04 11.80
CA ASN A 168 -14.57 7.37 11.19
C ASN A 168 -15.44 7.40 9.91
N GLN A 169 -16.76 7.39 10.11
CA GLN A 169 -17.74 7.35 9.01
C GLN A 169 -17.58 8.50 8.01
N LEU A 170 -17.25 9.72 8.47
CA LEU A 170 -17.10 10.88 7.60
C LEU A 170 -15.90 10.72 6.65
N GLU A 171 -14.77 10.26 7.17
CA GLU A 171 -13.58 9.99 6.36
C GLU A 171 -13.80 8.84 5.38
N ALA A 172 -14.49 7.78 5.80
CA ALA A 172 -14.88 6.68 4.92
C ALA A 172 -15.76 7.17 3.75
N MET A 173 -16.77 8.00 4.03
CA MET A 173 -17.61 8.61 3.00
C MET A 173 -16.78 9.47 2.02
N MET A 174 -15.81 10.25 2.54
CA MET A 174 -14.93 11.07 1.71
C MET A 174 -14.04 10.21 0.80
N ALA A 175 -13.48 9.12 1.32
CA ALA A 175 -12.64 8.20 0.55
C ALA A 175 -13.44 7.52 -0.58
N ILE A 176 -14.65 7.05 -0.26
CA ILE A 176 -15.56 6.44 -1.23
C ILE A 176 -15.93 7.46 -2.32
N GLN A 177 -16.34 8.66 -1.94
CA GLN A 177 -16.72 9.70 -2.90
C GLN A 177 -15.54 10.08 -3.81
N SER A 178 -14.34 10.22 -3.26
CA SER A 178 -13.13 10.51 -4.04
C SER A 178 -12.84 9.40 -5.06
N SER A 179 -12.96 8.13 -4.66
CA SER A 179 -12.78 6.98 -5.55
C SER A 179 -13.79 6.96 -6.71
N LEU A 180 -15.06 7.31 -6.43
CA LEU A 180 -16.14 7.35 -7.42
C LEU A 180 -16.03 8.53 -8.41
N LEU A 181 -15.34 9.62 -8.04
CA LEU A 181 -15.16 10.78 -8.94
C LEU A 181 -14.12 10.53 -10.03
N ILE A 182 -13.20 9.59 -9.82
CA ILE A 182 -12.05 9.34 -10.71
C ILE A 182 -12.38 8.29 -11.78
N LYS A 183 -13.45 7.51 -11.63
CA LYS A 183 -13.72 6.33 -12.47
C LYS A 183 -15.13 6.36 -13.07
N VAL A 184 -15.23 5.89 -14.32
CA VAL A 184 -16.44 5.92 -15.15
C VAL A 184 -16.94 4.50 -15.47
N ASP A 185 -16.38 3.46 -14.84
CA ASP A 185 -16.67 2.08 -15.22
C ASP A 185 -17.68 1.42 -14.28
N GLN A 186 -18.79 0.87 -14.80
CA GLN A 186 -19.87 0.23 -14.03
C GLN A 186 -19.48 -1.13 -13.40
N SER A 187 -18.25 -1.22 -12.89
CA SER A 187 -17.72 -2.34 -12.14
C SER A 187 -18.54 -2.61 -10.87
N LEU A 188 -18.55 -3.87 -10.45
CA LEU A 188 -19.22 -4.30 -9.22
C LEU A 188 -18.66 -3.56 -8.00
N GLU A 189 -17.36 -3.31 -7.97
CA GLU A 189 -16.67 -2.58 -6.94
C GLU A 189 -17.22 -1.16 -6.79
N GLU A 190 -17.52 -0.48 -7.90
CA GLU A 190 -18.18 0.83 -7.86
C GLU A 190 -19.61 0.73 -7.32
N ARG A 191 -20.36 -0.31 -7.69
CA ARG A 191 -21.70 -0.54 -7.11
C ARG A 191 -21.64 -0.76 -5.60
N ILE A 192 -20.64 -1.52 -5.11
CA ILE A 192 -20.41 -1.73 -3.67
C ILE A 192 -20.10 -0.40 -2.98
N LEU A 193 -19.22 0.41 -3.58
CA LEU A 193 -18.85 1.73 -3.06
C LEU A 193 -20.05 2.68 -3.04
N GLN A 194 -20.86 2.71 -4.10
CA GLN A 194 -22.08 3.51 -4.17
C GLN A 194 -23.12 3.08 -3.12
N ALA A 195 -23.38 1.78 -3.00
CA ALA A 195 -24.29 1.23 -1.99
C ALA A 195 -23.81 1.58 -0.57
N GLY A 196 -22.51 1.41 -0.30
CA GLY A 196 -21.88 1.79 0.96
C GLY A 196 -22.01 3.29 1.27
N LEU A 197 -21.78 4.17 0.28
CA LEU A 197 -21.94 5.61 0.44
C LEU A 197 -23.38 6.01 0.77
N ILE A 198 -24.36 5.45 0.04
CA ILE A 198 -25.79 5.71 0.26
C ILE A 198 -26.19 5.28 1.67
N SER A 199 -25.75 4.07 2.08
CA SER A 199 -26.02 3.54 3.41
C SER A 199 -25.44 4.44 4.51
N LEU A 200 -24.16 4.85 4.38
CA LEU A 200 -23.51 5.74 5.33
C LEU A 200 -24.16 7.13 5.40
N GLN A 201 -24.61 7.68 4.27
CA GLN A 201 -25.35 8.95 4.25
C GLN A 201 -26.69 8.84 5.00
N ARG A 202 -27.39 7.71 4.85
CA ARG A 202 -28.65 7.45 5.56
C ARG A 202 -28.43 7.30 7.06
N THR A 203 -27.43 6.51 7.48
CA THR A 203 -27.14 6.31 8.90
C THR A 203 -26.66 7.58 9.59
N THR A 204 -25.73 8.31 8.96
CA THR A 204 -25.11 9.50 9.59
C THR A 204 -26.01 10.73 9.53
N GLY A 205 -26.99 10.76 8.63
CA GLY A 205 -27.75 11.96 8.29
C GLY A 205 -26.91 13.07 7.64
N LYS A 206 -25.62 12.82 7.36
CA LYS A 206 -24.70 13.79 6.78
C LYS A 206 -24.65 13.60 5.27
N LYS A 207 -24.75 14.70 4.53
CA LYS A 207 -24.43 14.75 3.10
C LYS A 207 -23.08 15.41 2.93
N LEU A 208 -22.20 14.77 2.17
CA LEU A 208 -20.94 15.40 1.75
C LEU A 208 -21.21 16.42 0.63
N PRO A 209 -20.37 17.46 0.51
CA PRO A 209 -20.43 18.36 -0.64
C PRO A 209 -20.20 17.59 -1.94
N SER A 210 -20.77 18.05 -3.05
CA SER A 210 -20.70 17.37 -4.35
C SER A 210 -19.27 17.21 -4.89
N LYS A 211 -18.38 18.16 -4.56
CA LYS A 211 -16.95 18.11 -4.86
C LYS A 211 -16.14 18.31 -3.59
N LEU A 212 -15.24 17.36 -3.30
CA LEU A 212 -14.23 17.52 -2.25
C LEU A 212 -13.07 18.39 -2.77
N PRO A 213 -12.38 19.15 -1.91
CA PRO A 213 -11.16 19.85 -2.31
C PRO A 213 -10.13 18.89 -2.91
N GLU A 214 -9.42 19.30 -3.95
CA GLU A 214 -8.48 18.43 -4.69
C GLU A 214 -7.32 17.92 -3.84
N TRP A 215 -6.98 18.64 -2.75
CA TRP A 215 -5.97 18.24 -1.79
C TRP A 215 -6.45 17.22 -0.76
N THR A 216 -7.72 16.84 -0.80
CA THR A 216 -8.30 15.92 0.19
C THR A 216 -7.68 14.53 0.03
N ILE A 217 -7.09 14.06 1.11
CA ILE A 217 -6.62 12.68 1.25
C ILE A 217 -7.22 12.09 2.53
N THR A 218 -7.22 10.78 2.63
CA THR A 218 -7.77 10.04 3.76
C THR A 218 -6.77 9.02 4.30
N THR A 219 -7.04 8.46 5.47
CA THR A 219 -6.31 7.31 6.03
C THR A 219 -6.34 6.07 5.13
N TYR A 220 -7.30 6.01 4.19
CA TYR A 220 -7.37 4.97 3.17
C TYR A 220 -6.35 5.19 2.04
N ASP A 221 -5.85 6.40 1.85
CA ASP A 221 -4.90 6.72 0.78
C ASP A 221 -3.44 6.52 1.23
N VAL A 222 -3.14 6.68 2.51
CA VAL A 222 -1.77 6.76 3.04
C VAL A 222 -1.45 5.60 3.98
N ASP A 223 -0.28 4.98 3.80
CA ASP A 223 0.30 4.07 4.79
C ASP A 223 1.33 4.80 5.62
N ILE A 224 1.11 4.83 6.93
CA ILE A 224 1.99 5.51 7.87
C ILE A 224 2.87 4.46 8.51
N ASP A 225 4.18 4.62 8.39
CA ASP A 225 5.15 3.76 9.03
C ASP A 225 5.10 4.03 10.56
N PRO A 226 4.68 3.07 11.39
CA PRO A 226 4.56 3.27 12.83
C PRO A 226 5.92 3.53 13.48
N GLU A 227 7.00 2.93 12.97
CA GLU A 227 8.37 3.07 13.47
C GLU A 227 9.12 4.24 12.82
N GLY A 228 8.65 4.72 11.67
CA GLY A 228 9.26 5.79 10.88
C GLY A 228 9.14 7.21 11.45
N LYS A 229 9.37 7.44 12.75
CA LYS A 229 9.32 8.78 13.34
C LYS A 229 10.42 9.68 12.76
N LEU A 230 10.03 10.82 12.17
CA LEU A 230 10.92 11.81 11.57
C LEU A 230 11.18 13.01 12.49
N GLY A 231 10.18 13.37 13.30
CA GLY A 231 10.27 14.48 14.24
C GLY A 231 9.03 14.60 15.11
N GLU A 232 9.14 15.34 16.20
CA GLU A 232 8.05 15.63 17.13
C GLU A 232 8.24 17.03 17.72
N GLY A 233 7.14 17.74 17.94
CA GLY A 233 7.12 19.03 18.62
C GLY A 233 5.72 19.39 19.08
N GLY A 234 5.52 20.63 19.52
CA GLY A 234 4.22 21.10 20.06
C GLY A 234 3.05 21.03 19.07
N PHE A 235 3.31 20.95 17.77
CA PHE A 235 2.28 20.84 16.72
C PHE A 235 1.95 19.39 16.33
N GLY A 236 2.53 18.41 17.03
CA GLY A 236 2.32 16.98 16.80
C GLY A 236 3.56 16.26 16.29
N VAL A 237 3.34 15.13 15.63
CA VAL A 237 4.38 14.17 15.27
C VAL A 237 4.43 13.96 13.77
N VAL A 238 5.65 14.01 13.23
CA VAL A 238 5.92 13.74 11.81
C VAL A 238 6.44 12.32 11.69
N ARG A 239 5.76 11.50 10.89
CA ARG A 239 6.19 10.14 10.55
C ARG A 239 6.40 10.00 9.05
N LYS A 240 7.25 9.06 8.67
CA LYS A 240 7.40 8.61 7.30
C LYS A 240 6.13 7.85 6.92
N GLY A 241 5.75 7.95 5.66
CA GLY A 241 4.67 7.17 5.10
C GLY A 241 4.86 6.93 3.62
N ARG A 242 3.88 6.28 3.02
CA ARG A 242 3.80 6.03 1.60
C ARG A 242 2.42 6.41 1.08
N TRP A 243 2.39 7.13 -0.03
CA TRP A 243 1.17 7.49 -0.76
C TRP A 243 1.45 7.29 -2.25
N ASN A 244 0.61 6.58 -3.01
CA ASN A 244 0.80 6.34 -4.44
C ASN A 244 2.25 5.97 -4.82
N TYR A 245 2.83 5.02 -4.09
CA TYR A 245 4.21 4.54 -4.23
C TYR A 245 5.33 5.51 -3.84
N ILE A 246 5.06 6.80 -3.63
CA ILE A 246 6.06 7.80 -3.22
C ILE A 246 6.21 7.84 -1.69
N SER A 247 7.44 8.10 -1.23
CA SER A 247 7.71 8.35 0.19
C SER A 247 7.22 9.74 0.56
N VAL A 248 6.47 9.83 1.66
CA VAL A 248 5.89 11.07 2.15
C VAL A 248 6.21 11.30 3.63
N ALA A 249 6.09 12.54 4.08
CA ALA A 249 6.10 12.91 5.49
C ALA A 249 4.66 13.24 5.91
N VAL A 250 4.19 12.55 6.94
CA VAL A 250 2.83 12.65 7.50
C VAL A 250 2.92 13.32 8.87
N LYS A 251 2.48 14.57 8.95
CA LYS A 251 2.38 15.34 10.20
C LYS A 251 1.00 15.07 10.81
N LYS A 252 0.94 14.20 11.82
CA LYS A 252 -0.26 14.02 12.64
C LYS A 252 -0.32 15.15 13.65
N MET A 253 -1.44 15.86 13.69
CA MET A 253 -1.65 16.97 14.60
C MET A 253 -1.80 16.46 16.04
N ALA A 254 -1.39 17.26 17.03
CA ALA A 254 -1.66 16.95 18.44
C ALA A 254 -3.18 16.95 18.70
N SER A 255 -3.63 16.18 19.70
CA SER A 255 -5.05 16.01 20.06
C SER A 255 -5.80 17.33 20.26
N ASP A 256 -5.09 18.35 20.71
CA ASP A 256 -5.65 19.63 21.14
C ASP A 256 -5.62 20.67 20.01
N THR A 257 -5.19 20.26 18.82
CA THR A 257 -5.04 21.17 17.67
C THR A 257 -6.42 21.58 17.15
N ASN A 258 -6.69 22.89 17.15
CA ASN A 258 -7.90 23.44 16.56
C ASN A 258 -7.96 23.13 15.05
N SER A 259 -9.00 22.40 14.62
CA SER A 259 -9.23 22.05 13.21
C SER A 259 -9.27 23.26 12.28
N ARG A 260 -9.63 24.45 12.78
CA ARG A 260 -9.57 25.72 12.03
C ARG A 260 -8.14 26.13 11.70
N MET A 261 -7.19 26.01 12.64
CA MET A 261 -5.78 26.35 12.39
C MET A 261 -5.17 25.43 11.34
N LEU A 262 -5.53 24.14 11.38
CA LEU A 262 -5.12 23.19 10.36
C LEU A 262 -5.67 23.58 8.97
N LEU A 263 -6.93 23.97 8.89
CA LEU A 263 -7.55 24.38 7.63
C LEU A 263 -6.89 25.65 7.06
N GLU A 264 -6.52 26.60 7.92
CA GLU A 264 -5.75 27.78 7.53
C GLU A 264 -4.36 27.42 7.00
N GLU A 265 -3.63 26.52 7.69
CA GLU A 265 -2.33 26.00 7.24
C GLU A 265 -2.45 25.34 5.85
N VAL A 266 -3.47 24.50 5.65
CA VAL A 266 -3.75 23.85 4.37
C VAL A 266 -4.13 24.86 3.29
N ASN A 267 -4.97 25.85 3.59
CA ASN A 267 -5.41 26.85 2.61
C ASN A 267 -4.26 27.70 2.07
N VAL A 268 -3.29 28.05 2.93
CA VAL A 268 -2.10 28.77 2.51
C VAL A 268 -1.15 27.84 1.75
N TRP A 269 -0.79 26.70 2.34
CA TRP A 269 0.24 25.83 1.80
C TRP A 269 -0.15 25.17 0.48
N SER A 270 -1.42 24.81 0.30
CA SER A 270 -1.93 24.23 -0.95
C SER A 270 -1.79 25.13 -2.18
N ARG A 271 -1.63 26.46 -1.97
CA ARG A 271 -1.46 27.44 -3.06
C ARG A 271 0.01 27.76 -3.35
N LEU A 272 0.94 27.28 -2.53
CA LEU A 272 2.36 27.55 -2.69
C LEU A 272 3.00 26.52 -3.63
N GLN A 273 3.37 26.96 -4.83
CA GLN A 273 4.10 26.16 -5.81
C GLN A 273 5.42 26.85 -6.15
N HIS A 274 6.51 26.40 -5.53
CA HIS A 274 7.84 26.99 -5.77
C HIS A 274 8.96 25.97 -5.54
N PRO A 275 10.05 25.95 -6.35
CA PRO A 275 11.14 24.97 -6.26
C PRO A 275 11.91 24.89 -4.93
N HIS A 276 11.66 25.83 -4.02
CA HIS A 276 12.32 25.90 -2.71
C HIS A 276 11.32 25.83 -1.55
N VAL A 277 10.01 25.79 -1.82
CA VAL A 277 8.99 25.54 -0.80
C VAL A 277 8.75 24.04 -0.79
N LEU A 278 8.67 23.45 0.41
CA LEU A 278 8.35 22.03 0.54
C LEU A 278 6.98 21.76 -0.12
N PRO A 279 6.89 20.85 -1.11
CA PRO A 279 5.62 20.57 -1.75
C PRO A 279 4.59 19.99 -0.79
N PHE A 280 3.45 20.66 -0.70
CA PHE A 280 2.25 20.15 -0.08
C PHE A 280 1.61 19.12 -1.00
N LEU A 281 1.17 18.00 -0.43
CA LEU A 281 0.61 16.88 -1.18
C LEU A 281 -0.87 16.66 -0.86
N GLY A 282 -1.29 16.91 0.38
CA GLY A 282 -2.69 16.81 0.78
C GLY A 282 -2.88 16.89 2.29
N ALA A 283 -4.13 16.84 2.73
CA ALA A 283 -4.48 16.72 4.15
C ALA A 283 -5.76 15.91 4.37
N SER A 284 -5.82 15.21 5.51
CA SER A 284 -7.07 14.65 6.04
C SER A 284 -7.52 15.46 7.24
N ILE A 285 -8.57 16.26 7.05
CA ILE A 285 -9.22 17.03 8.13
C ILE A 285 -10.18 16.15 8.92
N ALA A 286 -10.79 15.16 8.25
CA ALA A 286 -11.75 14.26 8.87
C ALA A 286 -11.08 13.17 9.72
N ALA A 287 -9.80 12.84 9.48
CA ALA A 287 -9.05 11.87 10.28
C ALA A 287 -8.99 12.24 11.77
N SER A 288 -8.82 11.23 12.62
CA SER A 288 -8.57 11.39 14.04
C SER A 288 -7.27 10.66 14.46
N PRO A 289 -6.19 11.37 14.80
CA PRO A 289 -6.03 12.82 14.67
C PRO A 289 -5.93 13.27 13.20
N PRO A 290 -6.29 14.52 12.89
CA PRO A 290 -6.07 15.10 11.56
C PRO A 290 -4.59 15.08 11.16
N PHE A 291 -4.31 15.07 9.86
CA PHE A 291 -2.93 15.06 9.37
C PHE A 291 -2.73 15.80 8.06
N ILE A 292 -1.48 16.26 7.86
CA ILE A 292 -0.98 16.87 6.62
C ILE A 292 0.06 15.94 6.01
N VAL A 293 0.08 15.85 4.68
CA VAL A 293 1.06 15.10 3.91
C VAL A 293 1.86 16.04 3.01
N SER A 294 3.17 15.83 3.03
CA SER A 294 4.15 16.56 2.23
C SER A 294 5.21 15.61 1.68
N GLN A 295 6.04 16.11 0.76
CA GLN A 295 7.15 15.32 0.22
C GLN A 295 8.12 14.89 1.34
N TYR A 296 8.55 13.63 1.31
CA TYR A 296 9.60 13.16 2.23
C TYR A 296 10.96 13.78 1.91
N MET A 297 11.63 14.31 2.93
CA MET A 297 12.97 14.88 2.82
C MET A 297 14.02 13.91 3.41
N PRO A 298 14.78 13.17 2.59
CA PRO A 298 15.70 12.12 3.07
C PRO A 298 16.86 12.67 3.91
N ASN A 299 17.22 13.94 3.69
CA ASN A 299 18.28 14.62 4.41
C ASN A 299 17.82 15.22 5.76
N GLY A 300 16.55 15.07 6.11
CA GLY A 300 15.97 15.64 7.31
C GLY A 300 15.87 17.17 7.26
N ASP A 301 15.73 17.76 8.44
CA ASP A 301 15.77 19.21 8.58
C ASP A 301 17.20 19.77 8.50
N ILE A 302 17.32 21.10 8.40
CA ILE A 302 18.62 21.76 8.25
C ILE A 302 19.57 21.53 9.44
N ARG A 303 19.04 21.34 10.66
CA ARG A 303 19.85 21.08 11.86
C ARG A 303 20.43 19.66 11.77
N GLN A 304 19.59 18.69 11.43
CA GLN A 304 20.01 17.30 11.20
C GLN A 304 21.03 17.21 10.07
N TYR A 305 20.82 17.94 8.97
CA TYR A 305 21.76 17.96 7.84
C TYR A 305 23.11 18.55 8.22
N LEU A 306 23.14 19.68 8.92
CA LEU A 306 24.38 20.33 9.36
C LEU A 306 25.15 19.51 10.40
N ALA A 307 24.44 18.78 11.27
CA ALA A 307 25.07 17.85 12.20
C ALA A 307 25.78 16.70 11.49
N LYS A 308 25.18 16.16 10.41
CA LYS A 308 25.79 15.12 9.57
C LYS A 308 26.87 15.66 8.63
N ASN A 309 26.80 16.94 8.26
CA ASN A 309 27.69 17.58 7.29
C ASN A 309 28.30 18.88 7.89
N PRO A 310 29.25 18.77 8.83
CA PRO A 310 29.80 19.93 9.53
C PRO A 310 30.51 20.93 8.60
N ASN A 311 31.04 20.45 7.47
CA ASN A 311 31.72 21.26 6.45
C ASN A 311 30.77 21.87 5.41
N ALA A 312 29.45 21.69 5.54
CA ALA A 312 28.49 22.24 4.59
C ALA A 312 28.53 23.79 4.61
N ASN A 313 28.47 24.41 3.43
CA ASN A 313 28.51 25.86 3.29
C ASN A 313 27.19 26.49 3.79
N ARG A 314 27.19 26.93 5.04
CA ARG A 314 26.04 27.55 5.71
C ARG A 314 25.54 28.80 4.98
N VAL A 315 26.43 29.60 4.39
CA VAL A 315 26.07 30.82 3.64
C VAL A 315 25.30 30.46 2.37
N GLN A 316 25.72 29.42 1.65
CA GLN A 316 25.01 28.94 0.46
C GLN A 316 23.62 28.39 0.81
N LEU A 317 23.50 27.67 1.92
CA LEU A 317 22.22 27.14 2.41
C LEU A 317 21.23 28.27 2.76
N VAL A 318 21.69 29.30 3.48
CA VAL A 318 20.87 30.48 3.80
C VAL A 318 20.47 31.23 2.53
N ARG A 319 21.35 31.37 1.53
CA ARG A 319 21.00 32.02 0.24
C ARG A 319 19.89 31.28 -0.52
N LYS A 320 19.86 29.94 -0.46
CA LYS A 320 18.77 29.15 -1.06
C LYS A 320 17.42 29.41 -0.36
N ILE A 321 17.45 29.60 0.96
CA ILE A 321 16.26 29.98 1.74
C ILE A 321 15.85 31.42 1.43
N TYR A 322 16.79 32.37 1.38
CA TYR A 322 16.49 33.79 1.13
C TYR A 322 15.85 34.05 -0.25
N ARG A 323 16.24 33.30 -1.29
CA ARG A 323 15.63 33.41 -2.63
C ARG A 323 14.14 33.08 -2.66
N LEU A 324 13.60 32.36 -1.67
CA LEU A 324 12.16 32.15 -1.50
C LEU A 324 11.40 33.45 -1.23
N HIS A 325 11.96 34.33 -0.40
CA HIS A 325 11.29 35.55 0.06
C HIS A 325 11.14 36.58 -1.07
N LYS A 326 11.99 36.53 -2.10
CA LYS A 326 11.99 37.47 -3.22
C LYS A 326 11.15 37.02 -4.42
N LEU A 327 10.72 35.76 -4.46
CA LEU A 327 9.87 35.21 -5.53
C LEU A 327 8.40 35.07 -5.10
N ALA A 328 8.11 35.28 -3.81
CA ALA A 328 6.76 35.22 -3.23
C ALA A 328 6.16 36.60 -2.89
N ALA A 329 6.83 37.70 -3.27
CA ALA A 329 6.40 39.09 -3.09
C ALA A 329 6.23 39.73 -4.47
#